data_AF-A0A9P3C137-F1
#
_entry.id   AF-A0A9P3C137-F1
#
_cell.length_a   1.000
_cell.length_b   1.000
_cell.length_c   1.000
_cell.angle_alpha   90.00
_cell.angle_beta   90.00
_cell.angle_gamma   90.00
#
_symmetry.space_group_name_H-M   'P 1'
#
loop_
_entity.id
_entity.type
_entity.pdbx_description
1 polymer ?
#
loop_
_entity_poly.entity_id
_entity_poly.type
_entity_poly.pdbx_seq_one_letter_code
_entity_poly.pdbx_strand_id
1 'polypeptide(L)'
;MATEAASIYPALQDRPIKNTICLFDVDETLTPARQTVTPEMLMLLSQLRHKCAIGYVGGSNLVKQQEQLGTAATDVTSLFDFCFPENGLMAFRLGKPLASTSFIEWIGEEKYQKLVNFILKYFADLQLPKKRGTFIEFRNGMINVSPLGRNASVEERNEFEAYDKEHHIRSDMVNALKKEFPDYGLTYSIGGQISFDVFPTGWDKTYCLRHVEAEKEITGVEYTTIHFFGDKCFPGGNDYEIYSDPRTIGHSVHGPEDTMQQLKELMAPQKSVTEVPRSLLPRLTWNGSSTRITVAPPQGNALSTLRPKPQQRIQNLNPVCQQLRSLSVYPHQARFFPAASRNVSPTTLVARCPSTSPSARQNRAALEDLNNPIRYNGVYVAVFKPARLAFHASASRQREHHFDTLRFVQRLKDEGFSEEQAVAMMRVLNDVIQESIQHLTRTMVLREDTERSAYTQKVDFAKLRSELLNADSTEAQLTRSSHEKIAADLAKLNSRLRDEIGRTQASVRLDLNLEKGRIREEANGQEMRIKETETRIEQEVAGLRERVEAVKFSTLQWLMGVCTGTAALILGAWRLFM
;
A
#
# COMPACT_ATOMS: atom_id res chain seq x y z
N MET A 1 37.42 11.59 17.69
CA MET A 1 36.75 10.33 18.04
C MET A 1 35.31 10.67 18.38
N ALA A 2 34.42 10.57 17.40
CA ALA A 2 32.99 10.77 17.61
C ALA A 2 32.41 9.45 18.08
N THR A 3 31.78 9.47 19.25
CA THR A 3 31.09 8.35 19.89
C THR A 3 30.02 7.79 18.96
N GLU A 4 30.24 6.57 18.45
CA GLU A 4 29.23 5.75 17.80
C GLU A 4 28.08 5.51 18.78
N ALA A 5 26.90 6.04 18.46
CA ALA A 5 25.68 5.57 19.08
C ALA A 5 25.52 4.10 18.68
N ALA A 6 25.65 3.18 19.66
CA ALA A 6 25.45 1.76 19.45
C ALA A 6 24.08 1.54 18.77
N SER A 7 24.09 0.95 17.57
CA SER A 7 22.85 0.56 16.91
C SER A 7 22.11 -0.42 17.81
N ILE A 8 20.81 -0.16 18.05
CA ILE A 8 19.94 -1.00 18.90
C ILE A 8 19.98 -2.49 18.45
N TYR A 9 20.28 -2.73 17.19
CA TYR A 9 20.43 -4.05 16.59
C TYR A 9 21.90 -4.38 16.28
N PRO A 10 22.33 -5.65 16.38
CA PRO A 10 23.65 -6.08 15.92
C PRO A 10 23.85 -5.75 14.44
N ALA A 11 25.10 -5.49 14.03
CA ALA A 11 25.45 -5.36 12.62
C ALA A 11 25.11 -6.65 11.86
N LEU A 12 24.98 -6.57 10.52
CA LEU A 12 24.51 -7.70 9.69
C LEU A 12 25.39 -8.94 9.88
N GLN A 13 26.71 -8.77 9.91
CA GLN A 13 27.68 -9.84 10.14
C GLN A 13 27.64 -10.41 11.56
N ASP A 14 27.10 -9.67 12.53
CA ASP A 14 27.06 -10.03 13.95
C ASP A 14 25.74 -10.70 14.36
N ARG A 15 24.76 -10.80 13.46
CA ARG A 15 23.51 -11.53 13.71
C ARG A 15 23.80 -13.02 14.01
N PRO A 16 23.14 -13.63 14.99
CA PRO A 16 23.43 -15.00 15.44
C PRO A 16 23.04 -16.06 14.41
N ILE A 17 21.93 -15.87 13.68
CA ILE A 17 21.56 -16.75 12.56
C ILE A 17 22.30 -16.24 11.32
N LYS A 18 23.42 -16.89 11.01
CA LYS A 18 24.30 -16.50 9.91
C LYS A 18 23.65 -16.74 8.55
N ASN A 19 24.08 -15.95 7.55
CA ASN A 19 23.74 -16.12 6.14
C ASN A 19 22.21 -16.16 5.84
N THR A 20 21.40 -15.61 6.75
CA THR A 20 19.93 -15.71 6.69
C THR A 20 19.29 -14.33 6.63
N ILE A 21 18.34 -14.17 5.72
CA ILE A 21 17.49 -12.98 5.58
C ILE A 21 16.04 -13.39 5.39
N CYS A 22 15.12 -12.66 6.01
CA CYS A 22 13.68 -12.78 5.75
C CYS A 22 13.19 -11.56 4.98
N LEU A 23 12.63 -11.79 3.79
CA LEU A 23 12.00 -10.81 2.94
C LEU A 23 10.48 -10.97 2.99
N PHE A 24 9.76 -9.86 3.04
CA PHE A 24 8.30 -9.85 3.17
C PHE A 24 7.66 -9.01 2.08
N ASP A 25 6.57 -9.47 1.47
CA ASP A 25 5.59 -8.55 0.91
C ASP A 25 4.95 -7.69 2.01
N VAL A 26 4.32 -6.58 1.62
CA VAL A 26 3.72 -5.61 2.54
C VAL A 26 2.21 -5.85 2.69
N ASP A 27 1.45 -5.62 1.61
CA ASP A 27 -0.02 -5.74 1.62
C ASP A 27 -0.45 -7.20 1.77
N GLU A 28 -1.40 -7.48 2.65
CA GLU A 28 -1.91 -8.83 2.99
C GLU A 28 -0.83 -9.82 3.48
N THR A 29 0.39 -9.34 3.75
CA THR A 29 1.49 -10.15 4.30
C THR A 29 2.00 -9.60 5.62
N LEU A 30 2.39 -8.32 5.67
CA LEU A 30 2.74 -7.63 6.92
C LEU A 30 1.58 -6.83 7.48
N THR A 31 0.70 -6.34 6.62
CA THR A 31 -0.46 -5.52 6.97
C THR A 31 -1.73 -6.07 6.35
N PRO A 32 -2.92 -5.85 6.94
CA PRO A 32 -4.18 -6.04 6.20
C PRO A 32 -4.20 -5.15 4.95
N ALA A 33 -4.96 -5.49 3.90
CA ALA A 33 -4.96 -4.73 2.64
C ALA A 33 -5.15 -3.23 2.86
N ARG A 34 -4.14 -2.45 2.43
CA ARG A 34 -4.14 -0.97 2.47
C ARG A 34 -4.36 -0.38 3.86
N GLN A 35 -4.05 -1.13 4.92
CA GLN A 35 -4.13 -0.68 6.30
C GLN A 35 -2.74 -0.59 6.94
N THR A 36 -2.69 -0.05 8.15
CA THR A 36 -1.46 0.07 8.94
C THR A 36 -1.09 -1.23 9.61
N VAL A 37 0.21 -1.47 9.77
CA VAL A 37 0.78 -2.61 10.51
C VAL A 37 0.32 -2.63 11.96
N THR A 38 0.14 -3.82 12.51
CA THR A 38 -0.22 -3.99 13.92
C THR A 38 1.03 -3.85 14.81
N PRO A 39 0.89 -3.37 16.05
CA PRO A 39 2.00 -3.33 17.00
C PRO A 39 2.62 -4.71 17.30
N GLU A 40 1.80 -5.78 17.25
CA GLU A 40 2.28 -7.15 17.43
C GLU A 40 3.24 -7.57 16.32
N MET A 41 2.90 -7.27 15.05
CA MET A 41 3.78 -7.55 13.91
C MET A 41 5.09 -6.77 14.02
N LEU A 42 5.05 -5.47 14.36
CA LEU A 42 6.26 -4.66 14.55
C LEU A 42 7.16 -5.21 15.67
N MET A 43 6.57 -5.66 16.78
CA MET A 43 7.31 -6.30 17.87
C MET A 43 7.96 -7.61 17.41
N LEU A 44 7.24 -8.43 16.65
CA LEU A 44 7.76 -9.69 16.11
C LEU A 44 8.91 -9.45 15.12
N LEU A 45 8.76 -8.50 14.21
CA LEU A 45 9.81 -8.09 13.27
C LEU A 45 11.05 -7.56 14.00
N SER A 46 10.87 -6.77 15.06
CA SER A 46 11.98 -6.30 15.90
C SER A 46 12.73 -7.45 16.56
N GLN A 47 12.02 -8.49 17.05
CA GLN A 47 12.61 -9.70 17.61
C GLN A 47 13.29 -10.61 16.56
N LEU A 48 12.84 -10.55 15.30
CA LEU A 48 13.41 -11.30 14.17
C LEU A 48 14.65 -10.64 13.56
N ARG A 49 14.64 -9.31 13.46
CA ARG A 49 15.85 -8.48 13.60
C ARG A 49 16.53 -8.86 14.92
N HIS A 50 17.72 -8.45 15.33
CA HIS A 50 18.46 -9.20 16.40
C HIS A 50 18.85 -10.65 16.03
N LYS A 51 18.00 -11.50 15.43
CA LYS A 51 18.35 -12.90 15.07
C LYS A 51 18.94 -13.05 13.67
N CYS A 52 18.29 -12.50 12.65
CA CYS A 52 18.72 -12.54 11.25
C CYS A 52 18.50 -11.17 10.58
N ALA A 53 18.86 -11.02 9.31
CA ALA A 53 18.52 -9.81 8.56
C ALA A 53 17.03 -9.83 8.18
N ILE A 54 16.41 -8.66 8.10
CA ILE A 54 15.02 -8.53 7.62
C ILE A 54 14.89 -7.43 6.56
N GLY A 55 13.98 -7.62 5.61
CA GLY A 55 13.61 -6.59 4.65
C GLY A 55 12.21 -6.75 4.10
N TYR A 56 11.67 -5.69 3.50
CA TYR A 56 10.42 -5.78 2.75
C TYR A 56 10.65 -5.54 1.26
N VAL A 57 9.78 -6.10 0.43
CA VAL A 57 9.73 -5.85 -1.02
C VAL A 57 8.27 -5.65 -1.45
N GLY A 58 7.98 -4.45 -1.97
CA GLY A 58 6.62 -4.10 -2.39
C GLY A 58 6.63 -3.35 -3.72
N GLY A 59 5.58 -3.53 -4.53
CA GLY A 59 5.44 -2.83 -5.82
C GLY A 59 5.07 -1.35 -5.70
N SER A 60 4.63 -0.91 -4.52
CA SER A 60 4.29 0.48 -4.23
C SER A 60 5.55 1.35 -3.99
N ASN A 61 5.39 2.67 -3.99
CA ASN A 61 6.44 3.63 -3.69
C ASN A 61 6.66 3.80 -2.17
N LEU A 62 7.83 4.35 -1.78
CA LEU A 62 8.25 4.49 -0.38
C LEU A 62 7.20 5.19 0.50
N VAL A 63 6.50 6.19 -0.04
CA VAL A 63 5.45 6.94 0.69
C VAL A 63 4.36 6.00 1.18
N LYS A 64 3.90 5.07 0.34
CA LYS A 64 2.90 4.08 0.75
C LYS A 64 3.43 3.12 1.81
N GLN A 65 4.67 2.66 1.68
CA GLN A 65 5.26 1.82 2.72
C GLN A 65 5.45 2.58 4.04
N GLN A 66 5.77 3.88 3.99
CA GLN A 66 5.82 4.74 5.17
C GLN A 66 4.45 4.88 5.84
N GLU A 67 3.38 5.01 5.06
CA GLU A 67 2.00 5.06 5.59
C GLU A 67 1.57 3.74 6.22
N GLN A 68 1.98 2.61 5.67
CA GLN A 68 1.56 1.27 6.13
C GLN A 68 2.39 0.76 7.30
N LEU A 69 3.72 0.87 7.23
CA LEU A 69 4.65 0.26 8.17
C LEU A 69 5.25 1.26 9.17
N GLY A 70 5.35 2.53 8.77
CA GLY A 70 5.96 3.59 9.57
C GLY A 70 4.94 4.39 10.39
N THR A 71 5.45 5.40 11.10
CA THR A 71 4.64 6.43 11.77
C THR A 71 5.24 7.80 11.53
N ALA A 72 4.54 8.88 11.90
CA ALA A 72 5.12 10.23 11.80
C ALA A 72 6.41 10.41 12.64
N ALA A 73 6.60 9.59 13.67
CA ALA A 73 7.78 9.63 14.54
C ALA A 73 8.86 8.60 14.13
N THR A 74 8.53 7.64 13.27
CA THR A 74 9.41 6.51 12.93
C THR A 74 9.40 6.27 11.43
N ASP A 75 10.55 6.51 10.81
CA ASP A 75 10.78 6.22 9.41
C ASP A 75 10.80 4.71 9.17
N VAL A 76 10.08 4.22 8.16
CA VAL A 76 10.03 2.81 7.79
C VAL A 76 11.42 2.24 7.49
N THR A 77 12.32 3.06 6.97
CA THR A 77 13.70 2.67 6.67
C THR A 77 14.53 2.35 7.91
N SER A 78 14.07 2.81 9.09
CA SER A 78 14.69 2.47 10.37
C SER A 78 14.22 1.14 10.93
N LEU A 79 13.10 0.59 10.45
CA LEU A 79 12.49 -0.65 10.97
C LEU A 79 13.10 -1.91 10.37
N PHE A 80 13.59 -1.83 9.13
CA PHE A 80 14.16 -2.96 8.39
C PHE A 80 15.65 -2.76 8.09
N ASP A 81 16.35 -3.86 7.85
CA ASP A 81 17.74 -3.80 7.37
C ASP A 81 17.79 -3.45 5.88
N PHE A 82 16.84 -3.98 5.10
CA PHE A 82 16.65 -3.66 3.69
C PHE A 82 15.22 -3.21 3.38
N CYS A 83 15.07 -2.19 2.56
CA CYS A 83 13.77 -1.70 2.12
C CYS A 83 13.75 -1.63 0.60
N PHE A 84 12.82 -2.35 -0.04
CA PHE A 84 12.73 -2.43 -1.49
C PHE A 84 11.37 -1.93 -2.02
N PRO A 85 11.10 -0.62 -1.99
CA PRO A 85 10.00 -0.02 -2.76
C PRO A 85 10.15 -0.29 -4.26
N GLU A 86 9.03 -0.30 -4.98
CA GLU A 86 8.98 -0.47 -6.43
C GLU A 86 9.76 -1.73 -6.89
N ASN A 87 9.52 -2.86 -6.21
CA ASN A 87 10.20 -4.15 -6.44
C ASN A 87 11.73 -4.13 -6.23
N GLY A 88 12.28 -3.07 -5.63
CA GLY A 88 13.72 -2.89 -5.40
C GLY A 88 14.41 -2.01 -6.43
N LEU A 89 13.67 -1.34 -7.32
CA LEU A 89 14.24 -0.27 -8.16
C LEU A 89 14.73 0.90 -7.32
N MET A 90 13.96 1.23 -6.28
CA MET A 90 14.44 2.00 -5.16
C MET A 90 14.81 1.02 -4.04
N ALA A 91 15.97 1.21 -3.44
CA ALA A 91 16.45 0.33 -2.39
C ALA A 91 17.13 1.13 -1.29
N PHE A 92 16.92 0.72 -0.05
CA PHE A 92 17.64 1.25 1.12
C PHE A 92 18.28 0.11 1.89
N ARG A 93 19.49 0.38 2.39
CA ARG A 93 20.26 -0.49 3.27
C ARG A 93 20.57 0.26 4.55
N LEU A 94 20.07 -0.22 5.69
CA LEU A 94 20.26 0.38 7.01
C LEU A 94 19.97 1.90 7.01
N GLY A 95 18.84 2.30 6.40
CA GLY A 95 18.42 3.70 6.26
C GLY A 95 19.12 4.49 5.14
N LYS A 96 20.14 3.94 4.49
CA LYS A 96 20.87 4.63 3.41
C LYS A 96 20.37 4.21 2.03
N PRO A 97 20.08 5.15 1.11
CA PRO A 97 19.68 4.79 -0.25
C PRO A 97 20.81 4.09 -0.99
N LEU A 98 20.47 3.05 -1.76
CA LEU A 98 21.36 2.39 -2.72
C LEU A 98 21.14 2.99 -4.12
N ALA A 99 22.02 2.63 -5.07
CA ALA A 99 21.88 3.05 -6.45
C ALA A 99 20.55 2.54 -7.03
N SER A 100 19.72 3.47 -7.50
CA SER A 100 18.45 3.20 -8.17
C SER A 100 18.59 3.40 -9.67
N THR A 101 17.87 2.62 -10.46
CA THR A 101 17.67 2.85 -11.90
C THR A 101 16.21 3.19 -12.15
N SER A 102 15.93 3.83 -13.28
CA SER A 102 14.56 4.08 -13.74
C SER A 102 14.27 3.39 -15.07
N PHE A 103 12.99 3.16 -15.37
CA PHE A 103 12.54 2.57 -16.63
C PHE A 103 13.02 3.37 -17.82
N ILE A 104 12.94 4.71 -17.74
CA ILE A 104 13.37 5.60 -18.81
C ILE A 104 14.88 5.58 -19.03
N GLU A 105 15.66 5.46 -17.95
CA GLU A 105 17.11 5.32 -18.00
C GLU A 105 17.53 3.98 -18.63
N TRP A 106 16.83 2.89 -18.31
CA TRP A 106 17.10 1.57 -18.87
C TRP A 106 16.72 1.46 -20.35
N ILE A 107 15.52 1.92 -20.73
CA ILE A 107 15.01 1.78 -22.10
C ILE A 107 15.58 2.84 -23.05
N GLY A 108 15.87 4.05 -22.52
CA GLY A 108 16.25 5.22 -23.29
C GLY A 108 15.06 5.97 -23.91
N GLU A 109 15.20 7.30 -24.03
CA GLU A 109 14.14 8.20 -24.50
C GLU A 109 13.64 7.85 -25.92
N GLU A 110 14.55 7.50 -26.84
CA GLU A 110 14.18 7.19 -28.23
C GLU A 110 13.29 5.94 -28.32
N LYS A 111 13.66 4.87 -27.62
CA LYS A 111 12.88 3.63 -27.61
C LYS A 111 11.56 3.81 -26.87
N TYR A 112 11.56 4.57 -25.78
CA TYR A 112 10.36 4.90 -25.03
C TYR A 112 9.35 5.68 -25.89
N GLN A 113 9.80 6.70 -26.62
CA GLN A 113 8.91 7.45 -27.52
C GLN A 113 8.32 6.57 -28.62
N LYS A 114 9.09 5.64 -29.20
CA LYS A 114 8.55 4.65 -30.16
C LYS A 114 7.45 3.80 -29.54
N LEU A 115 7.67 3.30 -28.32
CA LEU A 115 6.69 2.53 -27.56
C LEU A 115 5.41 3.34 -27.28
N VAL A 116 5.54 4.56 -26.75
CA VAL A 116 4.40 5.43 -26.43
C VAL A 116 3.64 5.84 -27.69
N ASN A 117 4.33 6.21 -28.77
CA ASN A 117 3.69 6.58 -30.03
C ASN A 117 2.88 5.43 -30.62
N PHE A 118 3.41 4.20 -30.56
CA PHE A 118 2.67 3.02 -30.97
C PHE A 118 1.43 2.81 -30.12
N ILE A 119 1.54 2.89 -28.79
CA ILE A 119 0.41 2.72 -27.86
C ILE A 119 -0.68 3.77 -28.13
N LEU A 120 -0.31 5.04 -28.29
CA LEU A 120 -1.26 6.12 -28.56
C LEU A 120 -1.96 5.95 -29.92
N LYS A 121 -1.21 5.56 -30.96
CA LYS A 121 -1.79 5.27 -32.28
C LYS A 121 -2.74 4.07 -32.23
N TYR A 122 -2.34 3.00 -31.56
CA TYR A 122 -3.18 1.83 -31.33
C TYR A 122 -4.50 2.23 -30.63
N PHE A 123 -4.43 3.08 -29.60
CA PHE A 123 -5.62 3.58 -28.93
C PHE A 123 -6.49 4.52 -29.77
N ALA A 124 -5.91 5.24 -30.72
CA ALA A 124 -6.70 6.05 -31.66
C ALA A 124 -7.56 5.16 -32.57
N ASP A 125 -6.98 4.07 -33.08
CA ASP A 125 -7.62 3.15 -34.01
C ASP A 125 -8.59 2.17 -33.32
N LEU A 126 -8.35 1.86 -32.04
CA LEU A 126 -9.16 0.92 -31.26
C LEU A 126 -10.60 1.44 -31.05
N GLN A 127 -11.60 0.66 -31.44
CA GLN A 127 -13.01 0.97 -31.17
C GLN A 127 -13.42 0.42 -29.80
N LEU A 128 -13.93 1.28 -28.94
CA LEU A 128 -14.43 0.92 -27.60
C LEU A 128 -15.75 1.63 -27.34
N PRO A 129 -16.66 1.04 -26.55
CA PRO A 129 -17.92 1.69 -26.16
C PRO A 129 -17.70 3.04 -25.45
N LYS A 130 -16.65 3.12 -24.64
CA LYS A 130 -16.28 4.30 -23.86
C LYS A 130 -14.76 4.48 -23.87
N LYS A 131 -14.31 5.74 -23.90
CA LYS A 131 -12.92 6.16 -23.63
C LYS A 131 -12.95 7.31 -22.63
N ARG A 132 -11.98 7.36 -21.73
CA ARG A 132 -11.85 8.41 -20.70
C ARG A 132 -10.53 9.13 -20.89
N GLY A 133 -9.63 9.03 -19.92
CA GLY A 133 -8.32 9.68 -19.94
C GLY A 133 -7.32 8.93 -19.06
N THR A 134 -6.05 9.33 -19.13
CA THR A 134 -4.92 8.63 -18.52
C THR A 134 -4.80 7.20 -19.08
N PHE A 135 -4.59 7.14 -20.40
CA PHE A 135 -4.40 5.88 -21.13
C PHE A 135 -3.03 5.25 -20.88
N ILE A 136 -2.03 6.09 -20.62
CA ILE A 136 -0.67 5.70 -20.26
C ILE A 136 -0.31 6.45 -18.98
N GLU A 137 0.05 5.73 -17.94
CA GLU A 137 0.57 6.27 -16.69
C GLU A 137 2.03 5.86 -16.56
N PHE A 138 2.93 6.84 -16.67
CA PHE A 138 4.36 6.61 -16.48
C PHE A 138 4.69 6.53 -14.99
N ARG A 139 5.42 5.48 -14.61
CA ARG A 139 5.96 5.28 -13.27
C ARG A 139 7.47 5.06 -13.38
N ASN A 140 8.17 5.17 -12.25
CA ASN A 140 9.63 5.03 -12.24
C ASN A 140 10.09 3.64 -12.71
N GLY A 141 9.36 2.57 -12.39
CA GLY A 141 9.72 1.21 -12.81
C GLY A 141 9.01 0.64 -14.03
N MET A 142 7.97 1.30 -14.53
CA MET A 142 7.07 0.69 -15.50
C MET A 142 6.16 1.74 -16.12
N ILE A 143 5.44 1.35 -17.16
CA ILE A 143 4.24 2.06 -17.58
C ILE A 143 3.00 1.20 -17.35
N ASN A 144 1.94 1.82 -16.86
CA ASN A 144 0.62 1.20 -16.81
C ASN A 144 -0.19 1.68 -18.02
N VAL A 145 -0.70 0.73 -18.80
CA VAL A 145 -1.40 0.98 -20.06
C VAL A 145 -2.86 0.54 -19.90
N SER A 146 -3.80 1.46 -20.15
CA SER A 146 -5.25 1.23 -19.99
C SER A 146 -6.02 1.69 -21.25
N PRO A 147 -6.65 0.76 -22.00
CA PRO A 147 -7.46 1.12 -23.18
C PRO A 147 -8.67 2.01 -22.87
N LEU A 148 -9.35 1.78 -21.75
CA LEU A 148 -10.45 2.63 -21.28
C LEU A 148 -9.93 3.99 -20.75
N GLY A 149 -8.77 3.96 -20.10
CA GLY A 149 -8.18 5.08 -19.37
C GLY A 149 -8.48 5.01 -17.85
N ARG A 150 -7.48 5.32 -17.02
CA ARG A 150 -7.59 5.22 -15.54
C ARG A 150 -8.60 6.20 -14.92
N ASN A 151 -9.00 7.24 -15.64
CA ASN A 151 -10.00 8.20 -15.16
C ASN A 151 -11.44 7.64 -15.21
N ALA A 152 -11.62 6.38 -15.61
CA ALA A 152 -12.92 5.73 -15.60
C ALA A 152 -13.51 5.53 -14.21
N SER A 153 -14.84 5.68 -14.11
CA SER A 153 -15.61 5.42 -12.88
C SER A 153 -15.59 3.94 -12.51
N VAL A 154 -16.02 3.60 -11.28
CA VAL A 154 -16.09 2.21 -10.83
C VAL A 154 -17.04 1.39 -11.71
N GLU A 155 -18.18 1.96 -12.08
CA GLU A 155 -19.17 1.31 -12.95
C GLU A 155 -18.59 1.07 -14.34
N GLU A 156 -17.88 2.05 -14.90
CA GLU A 156 -17.24 1.95 -16.21
C GLU A 156 -16.11 0.92 -16.22
N ARG A 157 -15.38 0.78 -15.11
CA ARG A 157 -14.35 -0.25 -14.94
C ARG A 157 -14.95 -1.64 -14.95
N ASN A 158 -16.06 -1.84 -14.24
CA ASN A 158 -16.76 -3.12 -14.21
C ASN A 158 -17.32 -3.49 -15.60
N GLU A 159 -17.88 -2.51 -16.31
CA GLU A 159 -18.37 -2.69 -17.68
C GLU A 159 -17.24 -3.05 -18.66
N PHE A 160 -16.11 -2.34 -18.57
CA PHE A 160 -14.95 -2.65 -19.41
C PHE A 160 -14.34 -4.01 -19.08
N GLU A 161 -14.30 -4.41 -17.81
CA GLU A 161 -13.79 -5.75 -17.45
C GLU A 161 -14.63 -6.86 -18.09
N ALA A 162 -15.96 -6.72 -18.09
CA ALA A 162 -16.85 -7.66 -18.76
C ALA A 162 -16.63 -7.63 -20.29
N TYR A 163 -16.51 -6.44 -20.87
CA TYR A 163 -16.26 -6.25 -22.29
C TYR A 163 -14.91 -6.84 -22.73
N ASP A 164 -13.84 -6.64 -21.95
CA ASP A 164 -12.50 -7.17 -22.22
C ASP A 164 -12.43 -8.70 -22.07
N LYS A 165 -13.23 -9.28 -21.17
CA LYS A 165 -13.38 -10.75 -21.07
C LYS A 165 -14.02 -11.35 -22.32
N GLU A 166 -14.94 -10.64 -22.97
CA GLU A 166 -15.60 -11.10 -24.19
C GLU A 166 -14.77 -10.82 -25.45
N HIS A 167 -14.16 -9.63 -25.55
CA HIS A 167 -13.48 -9.14 -26.76
C HIS A 167 -11.95 -9.19 -26.70
N HIS A 168 -11.36 -9.58 -25.57
CA HIS A 168 -9.93 -9.80 -25.39
C HIS A 168 -9.02 -8.60 -25.72
N ILE A 169 -9.54 -7.38 -25.53
CA ILE A 169 -8.90 -6.13 -25.93
C ILE A 169 -7.45 -6.00 -25.41
N ARG A 170 -7.23 -6.25 -24.12
CA ARG A 170 -5.90 -6.15 -23.49
C ARG A 170 -4.96 -7.24 -23.99
N SER A 171 -5.44 -8.47 -24.13
CA SER A 171 -4.65 -9.61 -24.61
C SER A 171 -4.17 -9.38 -26.04
N ASP A 172 -5.06 -8.91 -26.91
CA ASP A 172 -4.73 -8.62 -28.32
C ASP A 172 -3.73 -7.48 -28.42
N MET A 173 -3.90 -6.43 -27.61
CA MET A 173 -2.94 -5.31 -27.56
C MET A 173 -1.57 -5.75 -27.05
N VAL A 174 -1.50 -6.60 -26.01
CA VAL A 174 -0.23 -7.16 -25.52
C VAL A 174 0.45 -7.99 -26.61
N ASN A 175 -0.30 -8.79 -27.37
CA ASN A 175 0.25 -9.55 -28.49
C ASN A 175 0.76 -8.63 -29.62
N ALA A 176 0.04 -7.55 -29.91
CA ALA A 176 0.49 -6.54 -30.87
C ALA A 176 1.78 -5.85 -30.42
N LEU A 177 1.88 -5.48 -29.13
CA LEU A 177 3.09 -4.90 -28.55
C LEU A 177 4.28 -5.85 -28.60
N LYS A 178 4.09 -7.13 -28.26
CA LYS A 178 5.13 -8.16 -28.37
C LYS A 178 5.61 -8.38 -29.81
N LYS A 179 4.70 -8.28 -30.78
CA LYS A 179 5.03 -8.42 -32.20
C LYS A 179 5.80 -7.22 -32.74
N GLU A 180 5.46 -6.01 -32.32
CA GLU A 180 6.12 -4.77 -32.75
C GLU A 180 7.49 -4.57 -32.08
N PHE A 181 7.61 -4.95 -30.80
CA PHE A 181 8.81 -4.73 -29.98
C PHE A 181 9.41 -6.04 -29.45
N PRO A 182 9.78 -7.01 -30.30
CA PRO A 182 10.29 -8.31 -29.86
C PRO A 182 11.68 -8.22 -29.22
N ASP A 183 12.47 -7.22 -29.59
CA ASP A 183 13.85 -7.00 -29.16
C ASP A 183 13.97 -6.07 -27.93
N TYR A 184 12.83 -5.56 -27.43
CA TYR A 184 12.83 -4.62 -26.30
C TYR A 184 13.00 -5.27 -24.94
N GLY A 185 12.88 -6.61 -24.82
CA GLY A 185 13.04 -7.30 -23.53
C GLY A 185 12.03 -6.86 -22.47
N LEU A 186 10.78 -6.67 -22.88
CA LEU A 186 9.69 -6.24 -21.99
C LEU A 186 8.80 -7.41 -21.58
N THR A 187 8.40 -7.40 -20.32
CA THR A 187 7.35 -8.24 -19.76
C THR A 187 6.05 -7.44 -19.68
N TYR A 188 4.95 -8.13 -19.98
CA TYR A 188 3.60 -7.56 -20.00
C TYR A 188 2.73 -8.34 -19.03
N SER A 189 2.18 -7.67 -18.02
CA SER A 189 1.33 -8.29 -17.00
C SER A 189 -0.07 -7.70 -17.01
N ILE A 190 -1.07 -8.50 -17.39
CA ILE A 190 -2.47 -8.08 -17.38
C ILE A 190 -3.00 -8.23 -15.95
N GLY A 191 -3.29 -7.10 -15.30
CA GLY A 191 -3.69 -7.05 -13.90
C GLY A 191 -4.87 -6.10 -13.66
N GLY A 192 -5.74 -6.48 -12.74
CA GLY A 192 -6.94 -5.70 -12.40
C GLY A 192 -7.97 -5.63 -13.54
N GLN A 193 -8.83 -4.61 -13.50
CA GLN A 193 -10.03 -4.55 -14.33
C GLN A 193 -9.82 -3.91 -15.71
N ILE A 194 -8.89 -2.94 -15.81
CA ILE A 194 -8.85 -2.02 -16.97
C ILE A 194 -7.47 -1.84 -17.62
N SER A 195 -6.41 -2.40 -17.06
CA SER A 195 -5.04 -2.09 -17.47
C SER A 195 -4.15 -3.32 -17.53
N PHE A 196 -2.94 -3.11 -18.03
CA PHE A 196 -1.81 -4.02 -17.92
C PHE A 196 -0.52 -3.20 -17.72
N ASP A 197 0.46 -3.80 -17.07
CA ASP A 197 1.77 -3.18 -16.81
C ASP A 197 2.78 -3.64 -17.86
N VAL A 198 3.67 -2.72 -18.24
CA VAL A 198 4.80 -2.97 -19.14
C VAL A 198 6.08 -2.54 -18.45
N PHE A 199 7.00 -3.47 -18.28
CA PHE A 199 8.26 -3.27 -17.58
C PHE A 199 9.35 -4.17 -18.16
N PRO A 200 10.64 -3.87 -17.93
CA PRO A 200 11.73 -4.72 -18.39
C PRO A 200 11.65 -6.11 -17.77
N THR A 201 11.98 -7.15 -18.53
CA THR A 201 11.96 -8.51 -18.00
C THR A 201 12.88 -8.65 -16.78
N GLY A 202 12.35 -9.25 -15.71
CA GLY A 202 13.05 -9.38 -14.42
C GLY A 202 12.91 -8.19 -13.48
N TRP A 203 12.04 -7.21 -13.78
CA TRP A 203 11.67 -6.11 -12.86
C TRP A 203 10.42 -6.44 -12.01
N ASP A 204 10.13 -7.72 -11.84
CA ASP A 204 9.30 -8.23 -10.76
C ASP A 204 10.07 -8.22 -9.42
N LYS A 205 9.50 -8.79 -8.37
CA LYS A 205 10.11 -8.76 -7.02
C LYS A 205 11.48 -9.44 -6.95
N THR A 206 11.83 -10.35 -7.88
CA THR A 206 13.17 -10.93 -7.95
C THR A 206 14.26 -9.89 -8.19
N TYR A 207 13.90 -8.71 -8.72
CA TYR A 207 14.84 -7.62 -8.95
C TYR A 207 15.62 -7.24 -7.69
N CYS A 208 14.97 -7.25 -6.52
CA CYS A 208 15.60 -6.85 -5.26
C CYS A 208 16.71 -7.81 -4.79
N LEU A 209 16.72 -9.06 -5.26
CA LEU A 209 17.69 -10.08 -4.85
C LEU A 209 19.12 -9.68 -5.24
N ARG A 210 19.31 -8.88 -6.29
CA ARG A 210 20.62 -8.33 -6.66
C ARG A 210 21.25 -7.50 -5.53
N HIS A 211 20.43 -6.78 -4.77
CA HIS A 211 20.90 -5.94 -3.66
C HIS A 211 21.26 -6.78 -2.43
N VAL A 212 20.56 -7.90 -2.26
CA VAL A 212 20.86 -8.89 -1.22
C VAL A 212 22.18 -9.60 -1.55
N GLU A 213 22.39 -9.99 -2.80
CA GLU A 213 23.64 -10.59 -3.29
C GLU A 213 24.83 -9.63 -3.16
N ALA A 214 24.62 -8.35 -3.49
CA ALA A 214 25.65 -7.31 -3.37
C ALA A 214 26.15 -7.08 -1.93
N GLU A 215 25.42 -7.54 -0.92
CA GLU A 215 25.85 -7.44 0.49
C GLU A 215 27.19 -8.16 0.74
N LYS A 216 27.48 -9.22 -0.03
CA LYS A 216 28.75 -9.95 0.02
C LYS A 216 29.95 -9.04 -0.19
N GLU A 217 29.85 -8.07 -1.09
CA GLU A 217 30.93 -7.12 -1.39
C GLU A 217 31.03 -5.99 -0.35
N ILE A 218 29.98 -5.77 0.46
CA ILE A 218 29.93 -4.68 1.44
C ILE A 218 30.38 -5.15 2.83
N THR A 219 29.80 -6.25 3.34
CA THR A 219 30.11 -6.77 4.69
C THR A 219 30.73 -8.16 4.68
N GLY A 220 30.82 -8.83 3.53
CA GLY A 220 31.23 -10.23 3.45
C GLY A 220 30.11 -11.23 3.76
N VAL A 221 28.91 -10.76 4.11
CA VAL A 221 27.77 -11.64 4.39
C VAL A 221 27.16 -12.11 3.07
N GLU A 222 27.21 -13.42 2.84
CA GLU A 222 26.55 -14.08 1.72
C GLU A 222 25.24 -14.71 2.19
N TYR A 223 24.10 -14.19 1.76
CA TYR A 223 22.81 -14.75 2.15
C TYR A 223 22.49 -16.02 1.36
N THR A 224 22.78 -17.18 1.95
CA THR A 224 22.47 -18.49 1.39
C THR A 224 21.04 -18.93 1.70
N THR A 225 20.45 -18.40 2.77
CA THR A 225 19.09 -18.73 3.22
C THR A 225 18.22 -17.48 3.12
N ILE A 226 17.48 -17.34 2.02
CA ILE A 226 16.60 -16.19 1.76
C ILE A 226 15.16 -16.66 1.93
N HIS A 227 14.54 -16.37 3.07
CA HIS A 227 13.12 -16.61 3.24
C HIS A 227 12.32 -15.51 2.55
N PHE A 228 11.26 -15.85 1.83
CA PHE A 228 10.33 -14.89 1.26
C PHE A 228 8.91 -15.22 1.71
N PHE A 229 8.17 -14.23 2.19
CA PHE A 229 6.76 -14.35 2.59
C PHE A 229 5.89 -13.48 1.68
N GLY A 230 4.79 -14.03 1.14
CA GLY A 230 3.87 -13.29 0.27
C GLY A 230 2.47 -13.91 0.18
N ASP A 231 1.46 -13.10 -0.11
CA ASP A 231 0.06 -13.53 -0.20
C ASP A 231 -0.29 -14.07 -1.59
N LYS A 232 0.33 -13.52 -2.65
CA LYS A 232 0.00 -13.81 -4.05
C LYS A 232 1.06 -14.67 -4.72
N CYS A 233 1.33 -15.82 -4.11
CA CYS A 233 2.32 -16.79 -4.59
C CYS A 233 1.79 -17.72 -5.71
N PHE A 234 0.57 -17.53 -6.20
CA PHE A 234 -0.01 -18.32 -7.31
C PHE A 234 0.42 -17.78 -8.68
N PRO A 235 0.45 -18.60 -9.76
CA PRO A 235 0.79 -18.12 -11.10
C PRO A 235 -0.02 -16.91 -11.54
N GLY A 236 0.67 -15.80 -11.86
CA GLY A 236 0.06 -14.51 -12.21
C GLY A 236 -0.12 -13.54 -11.04
N GLY A 237 0.11 -13.99 -9.80
CA GLY A 237 0.27 -13.12 -8.65
C GLY A 237 1.63 -12.42 -8.65
N ASN A 238 1.73 -11.24 -8.03
CA ASN A 238 2.95 -10.42 -8.02
C ASN A 238 4.09 -10.97 -7.15
N ASP A 239 3.83 -12.04 -6.40
CA ASP A 239 4.84 -12.72 -5.58
C ASP A 239 5.35 -14.01 -6.21
N TYR A 240 4.71 -14.46 -7.30
CA TYR A 240 4.95 -15.76 -7.91
C TYR A 240 6.42 -15.95 -8.30
N GLU A 241 7.02 -14.95 -8.95
CA GLU A 241 8.38 -15.03 -9.47
C GLU A 241 9.40 -15.14 -8.33
N ILE A 242 9.28 -14.30 -7.28
CA ILE A 242 10.21 -14.33 -6.14
C ILE A 242 9.97 -15.53 -5.23
N TYR A 243 8.73 -15.99 -5.08
CA TYR A 243 8.39 -17.20 -4.33
C TYR A 243 8.94 -18.46 -5.00
N SER A 244 8.92 -18.51 -6.35
CA SER A 244 9.35 -19.66 -7.14
C SER A 244 10.84 -19.62 -7.50
N ASP A 245 11.53 -18.51 -7.22
CA ASP A 245 12.95 -18.35 -7.52
C ASP A 245 13.78 -19.36 -6.70
N PRO A 246 14.71 -20.11 -7.32
CA PRO A 246 15.50 -21.13 -6.61
C PRO A 246 16.40 -20.57 -5.50
N ARG A 247 16.64 -19.25 -5.47
CA ARG A 247 17.40 -18.59 -4.40
C ARG A 247 16.58 -18.43 -3.12
N THR A 248 15.25 -18.53 -3.18
CA THR A 248 14.38 -18.27 -2.03
C THR A 248 13.77 -19.54 -1.47
N ILE A 249 13.46 -19.49 -0.17
CA ILE A 249 12.59 -20.43 0.52
C ILE A 249 11.26 -19.68 0.69
N GLY A 250 10.37 -19.88 -0.27
CA GLY A 250 9.07 -19.23 -0.33
C GLY A 250 8.08 -19.78 0.70
N HIS A 251 7.39 -18.87 1.38
CA HIS A 251 6.31 -19.12 2.34
C HIS A 251 5.06 -18.39 1.85
N SER A 252 4.05 -19.15 1.43
CA SER A 252 2.75 -18.58 1.05
C SER A 252 1.95 -18.30 2.31
N VAL A 253 1.39 -17.10 2.42
CA VAL A 253 0.56 -16.67 3.57
C VAL A 253 -0.83 -16.25 3.10
N HIS A 254 -1.81 -16.32 3.99
CA HIS A 254 -3.19 -15.86 3.71
C HIS A 254 -3.48 -14.45 4.26
N GLY A 255 -2.56 -13.89 5.03
CA GLY A 255 -2.76 -12.66 5.79
C GLY A 255 -1.64 -12.43 6.82
N PRO A 256 -1.63 -11.28 7.50
CA PRO A 256 -0.62 -10.96 8.51
C PRO A 256 -0.64 -11.89 9.72
N GLU A 257 -1.78 -12.46 10.09
CA GLU A 257 -1.90 -13.44 11.17
C GLU A 257 -1.16 -14.75 10.84
N ASP A 258 -1.30 -15.22 9.60
CA ASP A 258 -0.63 -16.41 9.08
C ASP A 258 0.89 -16.18 9.01
N THR A 259 1.32 -15.00 8.54
CA THR A 259 2.72 -14.57 8.58
C THR A 259 3.29 -14.63 10.00
N MET A 260 2.56 -14.11 10.99
CA MET A 260 3.01 -14.16 12.39
C MET A 260 3.10 -15.60 12.92
N GLN A 261 2.17 -16.47 12.56
CA GLN A 261 2.21 -17.88 12.96
C GLN A 261 3.42 -18.59 12.36
N GLN A 262 3.61 -18.50 11.05
CA GLN A 262 4.74 -19.14 10.36
C GLN A 262 6.08 -18.59 10.84
N LEU A 263 6.18 -17.29 11.13
CA LEU A 263 7.38 -16.71 11.76
C LEU A 263 7.62 -17.25 13.16
N LYS A 264 6.59 -17.36 14.01
CA LYS A 264 6.73 -17.93 15.36
C LYS A 264 7.21 -19.38 15.31
N GLU A 265 6.73 -20.16 14.35
CA GLU A 265 7.17 -21.55 14.11
C GLU A 265 8.61 -21.60 13.58
N LEU A 266 8.97 -20.76 12.62
CA LEU A 266 10.34 -20.65 12.08
C LEU A 266 11.34 -20.22 13.16
N MET A 267 10.92 -19.35 14.08
CA MET A 267 11.74 -18.85 15.18
C MET A 267 11.74 -19.75 16.42
N ALA A 268 10.90 -20.79 16.45
CA ALA A 268 10.84 -21.73 17.55
C ALA A 268 12.18 -22.50 17.63
N PRO A 269 12.72 -22.74 18.83
CA PRO A 269 13.91 -23.56 18.97
C PRO A 269 13.60 -24.95 18.39
N GLN A 270 14.34 -25.33 17.35
CA GLN A 270 14.34 -26.70 16.83
C GLN A 270 14.57 -27.63 18.02
N LYS A 271 13.54 -28.38 18.42
CA LYS A 271 13.72 -29.46 19.38
C LYS A 271 14.67 -30.44 18.72
N SER A 272 15.92 -30.48 19.18
CA SER A 272 16.81 -31.58 18.87
C SER A 272 16.13 -32.85 19.36
N VAL A 273 15.56 -33.61 18.42
CA VAL A 273 15.15 -34.98 18.68
C VAL A 273 16.45 -35.75 18.82
N THR A 274 16.97 -35.84 20.04
CA THR A 274 17.95 -36.85 20.39
C THR A 274 17.25 -38.19 20.23
N GLU A 275 17.57 -38.93 19.17
CA GLU A 275 17.27 -40.36 19.11
C GLU A 275 17.99 -41.02 20.28
N VAL A 276 17.25 -41.30 21.35
CA VAL A 276 17.76 -42.11 22.45
C VAL A 276 17.83 -43.55 21.92
N PRO A 277 19.01 -44.19 21.91
CA PRO A 277 19.12 -45.59 21.54
C PRO A 277 18.17 -46.42 22.40
N ARG A 278 17.42 -47.34 21.78
CA ARG A 278 16.44 -48.24 22.44
C ARG A 278 17.03 -49.08 23.60
N SER A 279 18.33 -49.00 23.85
CA SER A 279 19.05 -49.67 24.95
C SER A 279 18.98 -48.97 26.31
N LEU A 280 18.47 -47.73 26.39
CA LEU A 280 18.45 -46.96 27.65
C LEU A 280 17.06 -46.76 28.28
N LEU A 281 16.01 -47.41 27.76
CA LEU A 281 14.72 -47.46 28.45
C LEU A 281 14.68 -48.65 29.45
N PRO A 282 14.33 -48.44 30.73
CA PRO A 282 14.08 -49.54 31.64
C PRO A 282 12.90 -50.39 31.14
N ARG A 283 13.10 -51.71 31.02
CA ARG A 283 12.02 -52.66 30.75
C ARG A 283 11.07 -52.68 31.95
N LEU A 284 9.95 -51.96 31.87
CA LEU A 284 8.81 -52.15 32.75
C LEU A 284 8.07 -53.42 32.35
N THR A 285 8.30 -54.52 33.07
CA THR A 285 7.49 -55.73 32.98
C THR A 285 6.25 -55.56 33.87
N TRP A 286 5.08 -55.42 33.26
CA TRP A 286 3.80 -55.58 33.95
C TRP A 286 3.43 -57.07 33.97
N ASN A 287 3.62 -57.71 35.12
CA ASN A 287 2.91 -58.95 35.47
C ASN A 287 1.62 -58.57 36.19
N GLY A 288 0.48 -58.97 35.62
CA GLY A 288 -0.83 -58.72 36.21
C GLY A 288 -1.91 -59.55 35.54
N SER A 289 -2.13 -60.75 36.07
CA SER A 289 -3.26 -61.62 35.77
C SER A 289 -4.59 -60.96 36.17
N SER A 290 -5.56 -60.88 35.25
CA SER A 290 -6.88 -61.54 35.39
C SER A 290 -7.97 -60.98 34.45
N THR A 291 -8.67 -61.95 33.82
CA THR A 291 -10.07 -61.96 33.39
C THR A 291 -10.57 -60.96 32.34
N ARG A 292 -10.59 -61.40 31.08
CA ARG A 292 -11.34 -60.82 29.96
C ARG A 292 -12.64 -61.60 29.76
N ILE A 293 -13.80 -60.94 29.92
CA ILE A 293 -15.11 -61.46 29.51
C ILE A 293 -15.30 -61.17 28.01
N THR A 294 -15.74 -62.20 27.29
CA THR A 294 -15.96 -62.26 25.85
C THR A 294 -17.37 -61.79 25.50
N VAL A 295 -17.53 -60.88 24.54
CA VAL A 295 -18.72 -60.85 23.66
C VAL A 295 -18.26 -60.44 22.25
N ALA A 296 -18.60 -61.30 21.28
CA ALA A 296 -18.26 -61.20 19.87
C ALA A 296 -19.39 -60.51 19.05
N PRO A 297 -19.12 -60.10 17.80
CA PRO A 297 -19.96 -59.17 17.03
C PRO A 297 -20.95 -59.91 16.09
N PRO A 298 -21.88 -59.19 15.44
CA PRO A 298 -22.42 -59.69 14.18
C PRO A 298 -22.12 -58.76 12.99
N GLN A 299 -21.71 -59.40 11.91
CA GLN A 299 -21.67 -58.89 10.54
C GLN A 299 -23.09 -58.76 9.97
N GLY A 300 -23.26 -57.86 8.99
CA GLY A 300 -24.52 -57.69 8.26
C GLY A 300 -24.69 -58.65 7.09
N ASN A 301 -25.94 -58.79 6.59
CA ASN A 301 -26.27 -58.73 5.16
C ASN A 301 -27.78 -58.75 4.85
N ALA A 302 -28.09 -58.17 3.68
CA ALA A 302 -29.33 -58.21 2.86
C ALA A 302 -30.49 -57.32 3.36
N LEU A 303 -31.11 -56.43 2.57
CA LEU A 303 -31.67 -56.62 1.22
C LEU A 303 -31.92 -55.27 0.48
N SER A 304 -31.84 -55.30 -0.85
CA SER A 304 -32.16 -54.22 -1.80
C SER A 304 -33.64 -54.19 -2.21
N THR A 305 -34.11 -53.04 -2.73
CA THR A 305 -35.28 -52.72 -3.62
C THR A 305 -36.02 -51.50 -3.03
N LEU A 306 -36.40 -50.41 -3.71
CA LEU A 306 -36.62 -50.04 -5.11
C LEU A 306 -36.46 -48.52 -5.30
N ARG A 307 -36.08 -48.14 -6.54
CA ARG A 307 -36.19 -46.81 -7.18
C ARG A 307 -37.66 -46.29 -7.20
N PRO A 308 -37.94 -44.96 -7.35
CA PRO A 308 -37.62 -44.23 -8.59
C PRO A 308 -37.25 -42.73 -8.49
N LYS A 309 -36.40 -42.27 -9.43
CA LYS A 309 -36.41 -40.93 -10.07
C LYS A 309 -37.52 -40.93 -11.15
N PRO A 310 -38.07 -39.82 -11.70
CA PRO A 310 -37.42 -38.53 -12.07
C PRO A 310 -38.35 -37.31 -11.77
N GLN A 311 -38.17 -36.04 -12.13
CA GLN A 311 -37.75 -35.43 -13.40
C GLN A 311 -37.69 -33.88 -13.24
N GLN A 312 -36.86 -33.27 -14.09
CA GLN A 312 -36.64 -31.85 -14.41
C GLN A 312 -37.90 -30.95 -14.49
N ARG A 313 -37.74 -29.62 -14.24
CA ARG A 313 -37.94 -28.50 -15.19
C ARG A 313 -38.09 -27.13 -14.46
N ILE A 314 -37.14 -26.21 -14.67
CA ILE A 314 -37.27 -24.85 -15.28
C ILE A 314 -38.55 -24.07 -14.91
N GLN A 315 -38.42 -22.89 -14.26
CA GLN A 315 -38.79 -21.56 -14.81
C GLN A 315 -38.78 -20.43 -13.76
N ASN A 316 -38.30 -19.27 -14.25
CA ASN A 316 -38.40 -17.90 -13.77
C ASN A 316 -39.73 -17.54 -13.06
N LEU A 317 -39.67 -16.59 -12.12
CA LEU A 317 -40.28 -15.24 -12.24
C LEU A 317 -40.22 -14.48 -10.90
N ASN A 318 -39.63 -13.28 -10.94
CA ASN A 318 -39.99 -12.13 -10.10
C ASN A 318 -41.40 -11.64 -10.52
N PRO A 319 -42.19 -10.93 -9.67
CA PRO A 319 -42.01 -9.48 -9.51
C PRO A 319 -42.40 -8.83 -8.15
N VAL A 320 -41.66 -7.75 -7.82
CA VAL A 320 -42.09 -6.40 -7.39
C VAL A 320 -43.02 -6.20 -6.17
N CYS A 321 -42.49 -5.50 -5.14
CA CYS A 321 -42.95 -4.18 -4.60
C CYS A 321 -42.11 -3.80 -3.36
N GLN A 322 -41.21 -2.80 -3.42
CA GLN A 322 -41.40 -1.37 -3.05
C GLN A 322 -41.70 -1.08 -1.55
N GLN A 323 -40.75 -0.44 -0.84
CA GLN A 323 -40.79 0.96 -0.31
C GLN A 323 -39.61 1.21 0.66
N LEU A 324 -38.66 2.12 0.33
CA LEU A 324 -38.41 3.47 0.92
C LEU A 324 -37.88 3.43 2.37
N ARG A 325 -36.87 4.17 2.85
CA ARG A 325 -35.99 5.28 2.41
C ARG A 325 -34.98 5.51 3.56
N SER A 326 -33.71 5.79 3.29
CA SER A 326 -32.99 6.85 4.01
C SER A 326 -31.69 7.22 3.26
N LEU A 327 -31.63 8.50 2.89
CA LEU A 327 -30.47 9.18 2.31
C LEU A 327 -29.52 9.58 3.45
N SER A 328 -28.23 9.29 3.33
CA SER A 328 -27.19 10.00 4.07
C SER A 328 -26.11 10.49 3.10
N VAL A 329 -26.15 11.79 2.87
CA VAL A 329 -25.18 12.57 2.11
C VAL A 329 -24.03 12.89 3.06
N TYR A 330 -22.79 12.61 2.66
CA TYR A 330 -21.59 13.23 3.25
C TYR A 330 -20.70 13.79 2.14
N PRO A 331 -20.16 15.02 2.33
CA PRO A 331 -19.37 15.71 1.32
C PRO A 331 -17.90 15.28 1.38
N HIS A 332 -17.31 14.94 0.23
CA HIS A 332 -15.86 14.81 0.10
C HIS A 332 -15.25 16.12 -0.39
N GLN A 333 -14.41 16.68 0.48
CA GLN A 333 -13.49 17.79 0.24
C GLN A 333 -12.46 17.39 -0.84
N ALA A 334 -12.33 18.21 -1.87
CA ALA A 334 -11.22 18.17 -2.81
C ALA A 334 -10.04 18.96 -2.21
N ARG A 335 -8.93 18.28 -1.90
CA ARG A 335 -7.67 18.93 -1.54
C ARG A 335 -6.89 19.27 -2.81
N PHE A 336 -6.72 20.56 -3.05
CA PHE A 336 -5.72 21.12 -3.94
C PHE A 336 -4.31 20.92 -3.35
N PHE A 337 -3.37 20.42 -4.16
CA PHE A 337 -1.94 20.43 -3.84
C PHE A 337 -1.28 21.71 -4.37
N PRO A 338 -0.36 22.32 -3.61
CA PRO A 338 0.36 23.53 -3.99
C PRO A 338 1.59 23.22 -4.84
N ALA A 339 1.81 24.00 -5.91
CA ALA A 339 3.05 23.99 -6.66
C ALA A 339 4.11 24.83 -5.94
N ALA A 340 5.07 24.17 -5.28
CA ALA A 340 6.28 24.78 -4.76
C ALA A 340 7.35 24.85 -5.88
N SER A 341 7.63 26.06 -6.32
CA SER A 341 8.76 26.43 -7.18
C SER A 341 10.09 26.25 -6.42
N ARG A 342 11.02 25.48 -6.99
CA ARG A 342 12.45 25.49 -6.59
C ARG A 342 13.26 26.27 -7.63
N ASN A 343 13.91 27.30 -7.12
CA ASN A 343 14.99 28.06 -7.72
C ASN A 343 16.13 27.15 -8.21
N VAL A 344 16.63 27.40 -9.41
CA VAL A 344 18.02 27.15 -9.80
C VAL A 344 18.51 28.35 -10.61
N SER A 345 19.50 29.05 -10.08
CA SER A 345 20.25 30.11 -10.75
C SER A 345 21.40 29.51 -11.57
N PRO A 346 21.91 30.24 -12.58
CA PRO A 346 23.36 30.30 -12.74
C PRO A 346 23.89 31.74 -12.83
N THR A 347 24.70 32.04 -11.82
CA THR A 347 25.93 32.82 -11.75
C THR A 347 26.44 33.54 -13.01
N THR A 348 26.56 34.85 -12.88
CA THR A 348 27.36 35.80 -13.67
C THR A 348 28.86 35.61 -13.41
N LEU A 349 29.68 35.62 -14.47
CA LEU A 349 31.12 35.84 -14.39
C LEU A 349 31.54 37.04 -15.25
N VAL A 350 32.40 37.85 -14.64
CA VAL A 350 32.90 39.17 -15.04
C VAL A 350 34.29 39.05 -15.66
N ALA A 351 34.59 39.89 -16.66
CA ALA A 351 35.86 40.62 -16.93
C ALA A 351 35.88 41.00 -18.44
N ARG A 352 36.34 42.16 -18.93
CA ARG A 352 37.42 43.08 -18.51
C ARG A 352 37.27 44.44 -19.25
N CYS A 353 37.74 45.52 -18.61
CA CYS A 353 37.76 46.97 -18.96
C CYS A 353 38.72 47.33 -20.15
N PRO A 354 39.12 48.60 -20.46
CA PRO A 354 38.83 49.94 -19.87
C PRO A 354 38.71 51.16 -20.86
N SER A 355 38.34 52.37 -20.36
CA SER A 355 39.19 53.61 -20.38
C SER A 355 38.43 54.97 -20.27
N THR A 356 38.77 55.75 -19.20
CA THR A 356 39.01 57.24 -19.11
C THR A 356 37.92 58.26 -19.50
N SER A 357 37.20 58.99 -18.61
CA SER A 357 37.52 60.10 -17.63
C SER A 357 37.36 61.54 -18.21
N PRO A 358 37.16 62.67 -17.44
CA PRO A 358 36.94 62.87 -15.97
C PRO A 358 35.92 63.99 -15.51
N SER A 359 35.65 63.99 -14.18
CA SER A 359 35.30 65.12 -13.26
C SER A 359 33.88 65.74 -13.31
N ALA A 360 33.20 66.16 -12.24
CA ALA A 360 33.63 66.61 -10.90
C ALA A 360 32.52 66.42 -9.82
N ARG A 361 32.96 66.54 -8.56
CA ARG A 361 32.27 66.42 -7.26
C ARG A 361 31.07 67.38 -7.06
N GLN A 362 30.06 66.96 -6.29
CA GLN A 362 29.64 67.62 -5.04
C GLN A 362 28.61 66.80 -4.23
N ASN A 363 28.74 66.90 -2.90
CA ASN A 363 27.96 66.22 -1.86
C ASN A 363 26.73 67.05 -1.42
N ARG A 364 25.66 66.32 -1.04
CA ARG A 364 24.64 66.59 0.01
C ARG A 364 23.98 67.98 0.11
N ALA A 365 22.64 68.02 0.01
CA ALA A 365 21.71 68.06 1.17
C ALA A 365 20.23 68.26 0.76
N ALA A 366 19.35 67.55 1.47
CA ALA A 366 17.94 67.84 1.83
C ALA A 366 16.97 68.51 0.84
N LEU A 367 15.90 67.77 0.47
CA LEU A 367 14.57 68.34 0.25
C LEU A 367 13.50 67.25 0.44
N GLU A 368 12.80 67.35 1.55
CA GLU A 368 11.55 66.63 1.87
C GLU A 368 10.36 67.23 1.09
N ASP A 369 9.32 66.41 0.99
CA ASP A 369 7.89 66.75 0.85
C ASP A 369 7.41 67.56 -0.36
N LEU A 370 6.78 66.85 -1.31
CA LEU A 370 5.65 67.35 -2.10
C LEU A 370 5.00 66.19 -2.88
N ASN A 371 4.03 65.48 -2.27
CA ASN A 371 2.87 64.87 -2.96
C ASN A 371 1.91 64.12 -2.00
N ASN A 372 1.48 64.76 -0.91
CA ASN A 372 0.29 64.32 -0.18
C ASN A 372 -0.93 65.17 -0.60
N PRO A 373 -2.08 64.58 -0.96
CA PRO A 373 -3.30 65.33 -1.25
C PRO A 373 -3.95 65.88 0.03
N ILE A 374 -4.35 67.16 0.01
CA ILE A 374 -5.00 67.88 1.12
C ILE A 374 -6.51 67.55 1.16
N ARG A 375 -7.04 67.22 2.34
CA ARG A 375 -8.47 66.94 2.60
C ARG A 375 -9.23 68.23 2.93
N TYR A 376 -10.40 68.43 2.32
CA TYR A 376 -11.42 69.37 2.81
C TYR A 376 -12.81 68.74 2.66
N ASN A 377 -13.57 68.62 3.77
CA ASN A 377 -14.93 68.07 3.83
C ASN A 377 -15.23 66.82 2.97
N GLY A 378 -14.35 65.82 3.03
CA GLY A 378 -14.69 64.44 2.64
C GLY A 378 -14.79 64.12 1.15
N VAL A 379 -14.46 65.03 0.23
CA VAL A 379 -14.45 64.75 -1.23
C VAL A 379 -13.09 65.12 -1.84
N TYR A 380 -12.51 64.24 -2.64
CA TYR A 380 -11.30 64.53 -3.40
C TYR A 380 -11.62 65.51 -4.54
N VAL A 381 -11.06 66.72 -4.51
CA VAL A 381 -11.15 67.69 -5.60
C VAL A 381 -9.83 67.69 -6.38
N ALA A 382 -9.82 67.18 -7.60
CA ALA A 382 -8.67 67.29 -8.50
C ALA A 382 -8.61 68.71 -9.07
N VAL A 383 -7.50 69.42 -8.84
CA VAL A 383 -7.27 70.75 -9.42
C VAL A 383 -7.02 70.59 -10.93
N PHE A 384 -7.97 71.03 -11.75
CA PHE A 384 -7.87 71.01 -13.20
C PHE A 384 -6.96 72.16 -13.69
N LYS A 385 -5.77 71.85 -14.20
CA LYS A 385 -4.96 72.81 -14.98
C LYS A 385 -5.44 72.78 -16.44
N PRO A 386 -5.94 73.89 -17.02
CA PRO A 386 -6.36 73.91 -18.41
C PRO A 386 -5.12 73.86 -19.32
N ALA A 387 -4.96 72.77 -20.07
CA ALA A 387 -3.93 72.65 -21.08
C ALA A 387 -4.29 73.55 -22.28
N ARG A 388 -3.61 74.70 -22.41
CA ARG A 388 -3.56 75.45 -23.67
C ARG A 388 -2.55 74.76 -24.59
N LEU A 389 -3.00 73.80 -25.39
CA LEU A 389 -2.24 73.32 -26.54
C LEU A 389 -3.01 73.67 -27.80
N ALA A 390 -2.40 74.52 -28.62
CA ALA A 390 -2.91 74.91 -29.93
C ALA A 390 -3.02 73.67 -30.82
N PHE A 391 -4.16 73.54 -31.50
CA PHE A 391 -4.33 72.55 -32.57
C PHE A 391 -3.37 72.89 -33.70
N HIS A 392 -2.29 72.12 -33.85
CA HIS A 392 -1.49 72.12 -35.07
C HIS A 392 -2.06 71.07 -36.01
N ALA A 393 -2.47 71.50 -37.21
CA ALA A 393 -2.77 70.58 -38.31
C ALA A 393 -1.48 69.83 -38.68
N SER A 394 -1.47 68.51 -38.54
CA SER A 394 -0.35 67.68 -38.94
C SER A 394 -0.14 67.86 -40.45
N ALA A 395 1.01 68.39 -40.86
CA ALA A 395 1.36 68.46 -42.28
C ALA A 395 1.30 67.06 -42.89
N SER A 396 0.67 66.91 -44.05
CA SER A 396 0.61 65.62 -44.73
C SER A 396 2.04 65.16 -45.02
N ARG A 397 2.46 64.06 -44.38
CA ARG A 397 3.73 63.41 -44.72
C ARG A 397 3.64 63.02 -46.20
N GLN A 398 4.56 63.55 -47.01
CA GLN A 398 4.77 63.03 -48.35
C GLN A 398 5.07 61.54 -48.22
N ARG A 399 4.39 60.71 -49.02
CA ARG A 399 4.66 59.26 -49.07
C ARG A 399 6.10 59.07 -49.54
N GLU A 400 6.97 58.64 -48.64
CA GLU A 400 8.30 58.19 -49.03
C GLU A 400 8.14 56.93 -49.89
N HIS A 401 8.43 57.06 -51.19
CA HIS A 401 8.49 55.92 -52.09
C HIS A 401 9.80 55.17 -51.81
N HIS A 402 9.76 54.18 -50.91
CA HIS A 402 10.94 53.38 -50.55
C HIS A 402 11.38 52.39 -51.65
N PHE A 403 10.64 52.29 -52.74
CA PHE A 403 10.91 51.35 -53.84
C PHE A 403 10.99 52.09 -55.18
N ASP A 404 12.20 52.18 -55.73
CA ASP A 404 12.47 52.80 -57.04
C ASP A 404 12.26 51.77 -58.17
N THR A 405 11.06 51.83 -58.76
CA THR A 405 10.63 50.92 -59.82
C THR A 405 11.42 51.11 -61.12
N LEU A 406 11.89 52.33 -61.40
CA LEU A 406 12.63 52.64 -62.63
C LEU A 406 14.05 52.06 -62.59
N ARG A 407 14.74 52.20 -61.45
CA ARG A 407 16.08 51.63 -61.24
C ARG A 407 16.08 50.11 -61.27
N PHE A 408 14.97 49.47 -60.89
CA PHE A 408 14.82 48.02 -60.98
C PHE A 408 14.62 47.57 -62.43
N VAL A 409 13.78 48.28 -63.20
CA VAL A 409 13.57 48.03 -64.63
C VAL A 409 14.87 48.24 -65.43
N GLN A 410 15.64 49.30 -65.13
CA GLN A 410 16.94 49.55 -65.78
C GLN A 410 17.93 48.41 -65.54
N ARG A 411 18.05 47.92 -64.31
CA ARG A 411 18.91 46.76 -64.00
C ARG A 411 18.47 45.48 -64.73
N LEU A 412 17.17 45.24 -64.87
CA LEU A 412 16.68 44.09 -65.64
C LEU A 412 17.03 44.22 -67.13
N LYS A 413 16.97 45.44 -67.69
CA LYS A 413 17.43 45.69 -69.06
C LYS A 413 18.94 45.45 -69.22
N ASP A 414 19.74 45.88 -68.25
CA ASP A 414 21.20 45.68 -68.25
C ASP A 414 21.57 44.19 -68.19
N GLU A 415 20.74 43.36 -67.57
CA GLU A 415 20.85 41.89 -67.49
C GLU A 415 20.26 41.16 -68.72
N GLY A 416 19.83 41.90 -69.75
CA GLY A 416 19.42 41.34 -71.05
C GLY A 416 17.91 41.08 -71.22
N PHE A 417 17.06 41.54 -70.29
CA PHE A 417 15.60 41.49 -70.48
C PHE A 417 15.12 42.60 -71.42
N SER A 418 14.10 42.31 -72.23
CA SER A 418 13.46 43.36 -73.03
C SER A 418 12.75 44.36 -72.12
N GLU A 419 12.58 45.59 -72.61
CA GLU A 419 11.89 46.64 -71.85
C GLU A 419 10.47 46.24 -71.42
N GLU A 420 9.75 45.58 -72.30
CA GLU A 420 8.40 45.09 -72.03
C GLU A 420 8.39 44.01 -70.94
N GLN A 421 9.37 43.10 -70.94
CA GLN A 421 9.52 42.05 -69.94
C GLN A 421 9.88 42.63 -68.57
N ALA A 422 10.84 43.56 -68.53
CA ALA A 422 11.27 44.20 -67.29
C ALA A 422 10.13 45.00 -66.64
N VAL A 423 9.33 45.71 -67.44
CA VAL A 423 8.14 46.44 -66.96
C VAL A 423 7.04 45.49 -66.47
N ALA A 424 6.81 44.37 -67.16
CA ALA A 424 5.83 43.37 -66.73
C ALA A 424 6.21 42.72 -65.39
N MET A 425 7.48 42.35 -65.21
CA MET A 425 7.98 41.79 -63.95
C MET A 425 7.86 42.77 -62.78
N MET A 426 8.12 44.06 -63.02
CA MET A 426 7.95 45.08 -62.00
C MET A 426 6.49 45.26 -61.57
N ARG A 427 5.53 45.12 -62.49
CA ARG A 427 4.10 45.18 -62.12
C ARG A 427 3.72 44.04 -61.17
N VAL A 428 4.12 42.80 -61.50
CA VAL A 428 3.87 41.63 -60.65
C VAL A 428 4.53 41.78 -59.28
N LEU A 429 5.77 42.26 -59.23
CA LEU A 429 6.49 42.46 -57.97
C LEU A 429 5.83 43.54 -57.10
N ASN A 430 5.31 44.61 -57.71
CA ASN A 430 4.56 45.64 -56.99
C ASN A 430 3.26 45.07 -56.39
N ASP A 431 2.55 44.21 -57.13
CA ASP A 431 1.32 43.58 -56.65
C ASP A 431 1.62 42.66 -55.44
N VAL A 432 2.68 41.85 -55.52
CA VAL A 432 3.10 40.97 -54.41
C VAL A 432 3.54 41.78 -53.19
N ILE A 433 4.29 42.87 -53.38
CA ILE A 433 4.68 43.75 -52.27
C ILE A 433 3.44 44.36 -51.62
N GLN A 434 2.49 44.85 -52.42
CA GLN A 434 1.27 45.45 -51.89
C GLN A 434 0.42 44.44 -51.10
N GLU A 435 0.31 43.21 -51.59
CA GLU A 435 -0.36 42.11 -50.89
C GLU A 435 0.35 41.76 -49.58
N SER A 436 1.69 41.70 -49.59
CA SER A 436 2.49 41.42 -48.40
C SER A 436 2.33 42.49 -47.31
N ILE A 437 2.30 43.77 -47.70
CA ILE A 437 2.09 44.89 -46.77
C ILE A 437 0.69 44.83 -46.18
N GLN A 438 -0.33 44.54 -46.98
CA GLN A 438 -1.71 44.38 -46.48
C GLN A 438 -1.80 43.21 -45.49
N HIS A 439 -1.13 42.09 -45.77
CA HIS A 439 -1.12 40.93 -44.89
C HIS A 439 -0.42 41.23 -43.55
N LEU A 440 0.73 41.90 -43.57
CA LEU A 440 1.45 42.33 -42.38
C LEU A 440 0.64 43.34 -41.56
N THR A 441 -0.03 44.29 -42.22
CA THR A 441 -0.83 45.31 -41.53
C THR A 441 -2.05 44.70 -40.84
N ARG A 442 -2.65 43.63 -41.39
CA ARG A 442 -3.77 42.91 -40.74
C ARG A 442 -3.37 42.17 -39.46
N THR A 443 -2.11 41.78 -39.33
CA THR A 443 -1.58 41.09 -38.15
C THR A 443 -0.95 42.03 -37.13
N MET A 444 -0.79 43.32 -37.48
CA MET A 444 -0.32 44.34 -36.56
C MET A 444 -1.47 44.90 -35.71
N VAL A 445 -1.18 45.15 -34.44
CA VAL A 445 -2.11 45.77 -33.49
C VAL A 445 -1.58 47.15 -33.12
N LEU A 446 -2.46 48.12 -33.00
CA LEU A 446 -2.10 49.45 -32.52
C LEU A 446 -1.55 49.34 -31.10
N ARG A 447 -0.48 50.07 -30.81
CA ARG A 447 0.13 50.08 -29.48
C ARG A 447 -0.88 50.45 -28.39
N GLU A 448 -1.80 51.37 -28.69
CA GLU A 448 -2.90 51.74 -27.79
C GLU A 448 -3.80 50.56 -27.41
N ASP A 449 -4.17 49.71 -28.38
CA ASP A 449 -5.00 48.52 -28.13
C ASP A 449 -4.26 47.48 -27.29
N THR A 450 -2.94 47.32 -27.51
CA THR A 450 -2.12 46.42 -26.68
C THR A 450 -2.01 46.93 -25.24
N GLU A 451 -1.85 48.24 -25.04
CA GLU A 451 -1.77 48.86 -23.72
C GLU A 451 -3.13 48.80 -22.99
N ARG A 452 -4.24 49.02 -23.72
CA ARG A 452 -5.60 48.87 -23.20
C ARG A 452 -5.89 47.43 -22.78
N SER A 453 -5.55 46.45 -23.61
CA SER A 453 -5.73 45.02 -23.29
C SER A 453 -4.91 44.62 -22.05
N ALA A 454 -3.65 45.07 -21.97
CA ALA A 454 -2.80 44.82 -20.81
C ALA A 454 -3.35 45.47 -19.53
N TYR A 455 -3.95 46.66 -19.62
CA TYR A 455 -4.60 47.30 -18.47
C TYR A 455 -5.83 46.52 -18.00
N THR A 456 -6.71 46.12 -18.92
CA THR A 456 -7.88 45.30 -18.60
C THR A 456 -7.47 43.99 -17.92
N GLN A 457 -6.48 43.29 -18.47
CA GLN A 457 -5.94 42.08 -17.85
C GLN A 457 -5.46 42.32 -16.41
N LYS A 458 -4.74 43.41 -16.15
CA LYS A 458 -4.28 43.75 -14.80
C LYS A 458 -5.43 43.96 -13.82
N VAL A 459 -6.50 44.63 -14.24
CA VAL A 459 -7.69 44.84 -13.43
C VAL A 459 -8.40 43.51 -13.15
N ASP A 460 -8.55 42.66 -14.17
CA ASP A 460 -9.17 41.34 -14.03
C ASP A 460 -8.37 40.43 -13.08
N PHE A 461 -7.03 40.45 -13.17
CA PHE A 461 -6.17 39.72 -12.25
C PHE A 461 -6.28 40.21 -10.80
N ALA A 462 -6.39 41.53 -10.60
CA ALA A 462 -6.60 42.09 -9.27
C ALA A 462 -7.95 41.66 -8.68
N LYS A 463 -9.01 41.65 -9.50
CA LYS A 463 -10.33 41.19 -9.10
C LYS A 463 -10.34 39.70 -8.76
N LEU A 464 -9.76 38.86 -9.62
CA LEU A 464 -9.68 37.41 -9.42
C LEU A 464 -8.89 37.07 -8.15
N ARG A 465 -7.80 37.79 -7.88
CA ARG A 465 -7.05 37.64 -6.62
C ARG A 465 -7.90 37.96 -5.39
N SER A 466 -8.70 39.02 -5.44
CA SER A 466 -9.59 39.39 -4.33
C SER A 466 -10.68 38.33 -4.09
N GLU A 467 -11.30 37.84 -5.17
CA GLU A 467 -12.29 36.76 -5.10
C GLU A 467 -11.70 35.46 -4.56
N LEU A 468 -10.48 35.10 -5.00
CA LEU A 468 -9.77 33.91 -4.51
C LEU A 468 -9.46 34.01 -3.01
N LEU A 469 -8.96 35.15 -2.54
CA LEU A 469 -8.67 35.36 -1.12
C LEU A 469 -9.94 35.30 -0.26
N ASN A 470 -11.05 35.84 -0.76
CA ASN A 470 -12.32 35.74 -0.06
C ASN A 470 -12.84 34.29 -0.02
N ALA A 471 -12.77 33.56 -1.14
CA ALA A 471 -13.16 32.15 -1.21
C ALA A 471 -12.33 31.29 -0.23
N ASP A 472 -11.00 31.43 -0.25
CA ASP A 472 -10.08 30.71 0.64
C ASP A 472 -10.38 30.99 2.11
N SER A 473 -10.62 32.26 2.47
CA SER A 473 -11.02 32.65 3.83
C SER A 473 -12.35 32.00 4.25
N THR A 474 -13.35 31.99 3.37
CA THR A 474 -14.66 31.38 3.67
C THR A 474 -14.56 29.85 3.80
N GLU A 475 -13.78 29.18 2.94
CA GLU A 475 -13.57 27.74 2.99
C GLU A 475 -12.80 27.34 4.25
N ALA A 476 -11.79 28.12 4.63
CA ALA A 476 -11.05 27.92 5.87
C ALA A 476 -11.94 28.05 7.11
N GLN A 477 -12.87 29.02 7.12
CA GLN A 477 -13.83 29.19 8.23
C GLN A 477 -14.82 28.01 8.31
N LEU A 478 -15.38 27.57 7.18
CA LEU A 478 -16.27 26.41 7.13
C LEU A 478 -15.55 25.13 7.58
N THR A 479 -14.33 24.94 7.13
CA THR A 479 -13.49 23.80 7.50
C THR A 479 -13.20 23.81 9.00
N ARG A 480 -12.81 24.96 9.59
CA ARG A 480 -12.62 25.08 11.05
C ARG A 480 -13.89 24.76 11.83
N SER A 481 -15.04 25.30 11.43
CA SER A 481 -16.32 25.00 12.08
C SER A 481 -16.68 23.51 11.99
N SER A 482 -16.41 22.86 10.86
CA SER A 482 -16.63 21.42 10.70
C SER A 482 -15.70 20.60 11.61
N HIS A 483 -14.43 21.00 11.74
CA HIS A 483 -13.48 20.35 12.63
C HIS A 483 -13.88 20.48 14.10
N GLU A 484 -14.33 21.65 14.53
CA GLU A 484 -14.82 21.87 15.90
C GLU A 484 -16.04 20.99 16.22
N LYS A 485 -16.98 20.87 15.27
CA LYS A 485 -18.15 19.98 15.41
C LYS A 485 -17.73 18.51 15.53
N ILE A 486 -16.87 18.04 14.64
CA ILE A 486 -16.37 16.65 14.67
C ILE A 486 -15.60 16.37 15.96
N ALA A 487 -14.80 17.34 16.44
CA ALA A 487 -14.07 17.19 17.70
C ALA A 487 -15.03 17.06 18.91
N ALA A 488 -16.11 17.85 18.94
CA ALA A 488 -17.15 17.75 19.96
C ALA A 488 -17.89 16.39 19.90
N ASP A 489 -18.22 15.92 18.70
CA ASP A 489 -18.86 14.61 18.50
C ASP A 489 -17.95 13.45 18.92
N LEU A 490 -16.65 13.55 18.63
CA LEU A 490 -15.64 12.56 19.04
C LEU A 490 -15.52 12.52 20.58
N ALA A 491 -15.46 13.68 21.24
CA ALA A 491 -15.44 13.76 22.70
C ALA A 491 -16.69 13.11 23.33
N LYS A 492 -17.86 13.37 22.74
CA LYS A 492 -19.13 12.77 23.18
C LYS A 492 -19.17 11.26 22.97
N LEU A 493 -18.70 10.77 21.82
CA LEU A 493 -18.63 9.33 21.53
C LEU A 493 -17.66 8.62 22.48
N ASN A 494 -16.51 9.22 22.75
CA ASN A 494 -15.50 8.68 23.65
C ASN A 494 -16.03 8.62 25.11
N SER A 495 -16.79 9.61 25.55
CA SER A 495 -17.49 9.56 26.84
C SER A 495 -18.48 8.39 26.89
N ARG A 496 -19.34 8.25 25.87
CA ARG A 496 -20.32 7.15 25.80
C ARG A 496 -19.65 5.77 25.79
N LEU A 497 -18.57 5.63 25.03
CA LEU A 497 -17.84 4.37 24.93
C LEU A 497 -17.20 4.01 26.26
N ARG A 498 -16.64 4.99 26.99
CA ARG A 498 -16.15 4.78 28.36
C ARG A 498 -17.26 4.36 29.33
N ASP A 499 -18.44 4.98 29.24
CA ASP A 499 -19.58 4.61 30.07
C ASP A 499 -20.06 3.17 29.78
N GLU A 500 -20.14 2.78 28.51
CA GLU A 500 -20.50 1.41 28.10
C GLU A 500 -19.45 0.37 28.51
N ILE A 501 -18.15 0.69 28.39
CA ILE A 501 -17.08 -0.16 28.91
C ILE A 501 -17.23 -0.32 30.44
N GLY A 502 -17.51 0.77 31.16
CA GLY A 502 -17.74 0.72 32.60
C GLY A 502 -18.93 -0.18 32.99
N ARG A 503 -20.05 -0.06 32.27
CA ARG A 503 -21.24 -0.91 32.47
C ARG A 503 -20.97 -2.38 32.18
N THR A 504 -20.34 -2.68 31.04
CA THR A 504 -20.01 -4.06 30.64
C THR A 504 -19.03 -4.69 31.62
N GLN A 505 -17.99 -3.96 32.05
CA GLN A 505 -17.04 -4.44 33.06
C GLN A 505 -17.73 -4.73 34.41
N ALA A 506 -18.66 -3.87 34.85
CA ALA A 506 -19.43 -4.09 36.06
C ALA A 506 -20.34 -5.33 35.94
N SER A 507 -21.00 -5.52 34.80
CA SER A 507 -21.82 -6.71 34.51
C SER A 507 -21.00 -7.99 34.55
N VAL A 508 -19.87 -8.04 33.85
CA VAL A 508 -18.97 -9.22 33.84
C VAL A 508 -18.45 -9.53 35.24
N ARG A 509 -18.12 -8.49 36.03
CA ARG A 509 -17.68 -8.69 37.42
C ARG A 509 -18.79 -9.28 38.29
N LEU A 510 -20.04 -8.86 38.09
CA LEU A 510 -21.20 -9.44 38.79
C LEU A 510 -21.37 -10.91 38.39
N ASP A 511 -21.36 -11.21 37.10
CA ASP A 511 -21.51 -12.57 36.58
C ASP A 511 -20.42 -13.51 37.13
N LEU A 512 -19.16 -13.05 37.14
CA LEU A 512 -18.05 -13.81 37.73
C LEU A 512 -18.23 -14.05 39.23
N ASN A 513 -18.78 -13.08 39.97
CA ASN A 513 -19.03 -13.25 41.40
C ASN A 513 -20.16 -14.24 41.65
N LEU A 514 -21.23 -14.18 40.85
CA LEU A 514 -22.34 -15.13 40.93
C LEU A 514 -21.87 -16.55 40.58
N GLU A 515 -21.08 -16.72 39.52
CA GLU A 515 -20.58 -18.03 39.11
C GLU A 515 -19.58 -18.60 40.13
N LYS A 516 -18.73 -17.76 40.74
CA LYS A 516 -17.90 -18.18 41.88
C LYS A 516 -18.74 -18.65 43.07
N GLY A 517 -19.86 -17.96 43.33
CA GLY A 517 -20.83 -18.38 44.34
C GLY A 517 -21.41 -19.76 44.02
N ARG A 518 -21.88 -19.95 42.78
CA ARG A 518 -22.44 -21.22 42.30
C ARG A 518 -21.44 -22.37 42.36
N ILE A 519 -20.21 -22.16 41.89
CA ILE A 519 -19.13 -23.16 41.97
C ILE A 519 -18.85 -23.54 43.43
N ARG A 520 -18.84 -22.57 44.35
CA ARG A 520 -18.62 -22.84 45.78
C ARG A 520 -19.76 -23.65 46.39
N GLU A 521 -21.01 -23.34 46.05
CA GLU A 521 -22.17 -24.12 46.50
C GLU A 521 -22.16 -25.54 45.94
N GLU A 522 -21.85 -25.72 44.65
CA GLU A 522 -21.71 -27.03 44.03
C GLU A 522 -20.55 -27.84 44.65
N ALA A 523 -19.40 -27.19 44.91
CA ALA A 523 -18.25 -27.83 45.57
C ALA A 523 -18.59 -28.27 47.01
N ASN A 524 -19.24 -27.41 47.80
CA ASN A 524 -19.72 -27.77 49.14
C ASN A 524 -20.72 -28.93 49.08
N GLY A 525 -21.60 -28.95 48.08
CA GLY A 525 -22.54 -30.04 47.85
C GLY A 525 -21.85 -31.36 47.54
N GLN A 526 -20.80 -31.33 46.71
CA GLN A 526 -19.96 -32.51 46.44
C GLN A 526 -19.22 -32.97 47.70
N GLU A 527 -18.66 -32.04 48.49
CA GLU A 527 -17.96 -32.36 49.73
C GLU A 527 -18.89 -33.06 50.75
N MET A 528 -20.15 -32.62 50.89
CA MET A 528 -21.12 -33.30 51.73
C MET A 528 -21.45 -34.72 51.23
N ARG A 529 -21.60 -34.90 49.91
CA ARG A 529 -21.82 -36.24 49.33
C ARG A 529 -20.62 -37.16 49.56
N ILE A 530 -19.40 -36.64 49.46
CA ILE A 530 -18.18 -37.40 49.73
C ILE A 530 -18.18 -37.85 51.20
N LYS A 531 -18.45 -36.95 52.17
CA LYS A 531 -18.55 -37.30 53.59
C LYS A 531 -19.64 -38.33 53.87
N GLU A 532 -20.79 -38.22 53.22
CA GLU A 532 -21.85 -39.24 53.33
C GLU A 532 -21.37 -40.61 52.80
N THR A 533 -20.70 -40.64 51.65
CA THR A 533 -20.15 -41.90 51.12
C THR A 533 -19.02 -42.46 51.99
N GLU A 534 -18.18 -41.60 52.58
CA GLU A 534 -17.10 -42.00 53.49
C GLU A 534 -17.68 -42.66 54.75
N THR A 535 -18.66 -42.02 55.38
CA THR A 535 -19.35 -42.61 56.55
C THR A 535 -20.07 -43.92 56.22
N ARG A 536 -20.66 -44.05 55.02
CA ARG A 536 -21.23 -45.34 54.56
C ARG A 536 -20.15 -46.41 54.37
N ILE A 537 -19.00 -46.04 53.79
CA ILE A 537 -17.85 -46.96 53.64
C ILE A 537 -17.35 -47.40 55.01
N GLU A 538 -17.22 -46.50 55.98
CA GLU A 538 -16.80 -46.84 57.34
C GLU A 538 -17.78 -47.81 58.02
N GLN A 539 -19.09 -47.61 57.84
CA GLN A 539 -20.12 -48.53 58.34
C GLN A 539 -20.01 -49.92 57.70
N GLU A 540 -19.84 -50.00 56.38
CA GLU A 540 -19.64 -51.28 55.67
C GLU A 540 -18.34 -51.97 56.09
N VAL A 541 -17.25 -51.22 56.29
CA VAL A 541 -15.96 -51.75 56.79
C VAL A 541 -16.10 -52.30 58.21
N ALA A 542 -16.81 -51.58 59.09
CA ALA A 542 -17.10 -52.06 60.44
C ALA A 542 -17.93 -53.36 60.42
N GLY A 543 -18.96 -53.42 59.56
CA GLY A 543 -19.78 -54.63 59.38
C GLY A 543 -18.98 -55.81 58.81
N LEU A 544 -18.09 -55.56 57.84
CA LEU A 544 -17.18 -56.58 57.32
C LEU A 544 -16.22 -57.09 58.39
N ARG A 545 -15.69 -56.19 59.23
CA ARG A 545 -14.81 -56.57 60.34
C ARG A 545 -15.52 -57.47 61.35
N GLU A 546 -16.75 -57.14 61.73
CA GLU A 546 -17.57 -57.98 62.61
C GLU A 546 -17.79 -59.37 62.01
N ARG A 547 -18.14 -59.46 60.72
CA ARG A 547 -18.27 -60.74 60.01
C ARG A 547 -16.96 -61.54 60.00
N VAL A 548 -15.82 -60.88 59.78
CA VAL A 548 -14.50 -61.53 59.82
C VAL A 548 -14.19 -62.05 61.22
N GLU A 549 -14.49 -61.29 62.27
CA GLU A 549 -14.31 -61.72 63.66
C GLU A 549 -15.23 -62.90 64.00
N ALA A 550 -16.48 -62.91 63.54
CA ALA A 550 -17.39 -64.04 63.68
C ALA A 550 -16.89 -65.30 62.95
N VAL A 551 -16.36 -65.17 61.72
CA VAL A 551 -15.76 -66.28 60.97
C VAL A 551 -14.49 -66.80 61.68
N LYS A 552 -13.64 -65.92 62.20
CA LYS A 552 -12.48 -66.32 63.03
C LYS A 552 -12.92 -67.10 64.26
N PHE A 553 -13.96 -66.67 64.95
CA PHE A 553 -14.48 -67.38 66.12
C PHE A 553 -15.05 -68.75 65.74
N SER A 554 -15.85 -68.83 64.67
CA SER A 554 -16.39 -70.09 64.16
C SER A 554 -15.29 -71.07 63.75
N THR A 555 -14.26 -70.60 63.02
CA THR A 555 -13.13 -71.44 62.62
C THR A 555 -12.31 -71.92 63.82
N LEU A 556 -12.12 -71.10 64.86
CA LEU A 556 -11.51 -71.53 66.11
C LEU A 556 -12.34 -72.58 66.85
N GLN A 557 -13.67 -72.45 66.86
CA GLN A 557 -14.56 -73.47 67.43
C GLN A 557 -14.47 -74.80 66.67
N TRP A 558 -14.49 -74.76 65.33
CA TRP A 558 -14.29 -75.95 64.50
C TRP A 558 -12.90 -76.58 64.73
N LEU A 559 -11.85 -75.76 64.83
CA LEU A 559 -10.49 -76.23 65.13
C LEU A 559 -10.43 -76.94 66.49
N MET A 560 -11.02 -76.34 67.53
CA MET A 560 -11.12 -76.99 68.85
C MET A 560 -11.92 -78.29 68.80
N GLY A 561 -13.02 -78.34 68.04
CA GLY A 561 -13.80 -79.56 67.81
C GLY A 561 -12.99 -80.67 67.11
N VAL A 562 -12.22 -80.31 66.08
CA VAL A 562 -11.35 -81.27 65.36
C VAL A 562 -10.19 -81.73 66.25
N CYS A 563 -9.52 -80.84 66.98
CA CYS A 563 -8.44 -81.19 67.90
C CYS A 563 -8.92 -82.10 69.04
N THR A 564 -10.07 -81.80 69.64
CA THR A 564 -10.65 -82.64 70.71
C THR A 564 -11.15 -83.98 70.17
N GLY A 565 -11.79 -84.00 68.99
CA GLY A 565 -12.21 -85.23 68.33
C GLY A 565 -11.04 -86.14 67.92
N THR A 566 -9.98 -85.57 67.37
CA THR A 566 -8.75 -86.33 67.03
C THR A 566 -8.04 -86.84 68.28
N ALA A 567 -7.93 -86.05 69.34
CA ALA A 567 -7.39 -86.52 70.62
C ALA A 567 -8.23 -87.67 71.22
N ALA A 568 -9.56 -87.59 71.14
CA ALA A 568 -10.45 -88.66 71.59
C ALA A 568 -10.28 -89.94 70.77
N LEU A 569 -10.12 -89.83 69.44
CA LEU A 569 -9.84 -90.98 68.57
C LEU A 569 -8.46 -91.60 68.86
N ILE A 570 -7.44 -90.79 69.13
CA ILE A 570 -6.10 -91.27 69.52
C ILE A 570 -6.17 -92.03 70.86
N LEU A 571 -6.88 -91.50 71.86
CA LEU A 571 -7.11 -92.18 73.14
C LEU A 571 -7.92 -93.47 72.96
N GLY A 572 -8.93 -93.46 72.09
CA GLY A 572 -9.71 -94.65 71.74
C GLY A 572 -8.87 -95.72 71.05
N ALA A 573 -8.01 -95.34 70.09
CA ALA A 573 -7.08 -96.24 69.42
C ALA A 573 -6.03 -96.79 70.38
N TRP A 574 -5.47 -95.96 71.27
CA TRP A 574 -4.55 -96.41 72.32
C TRP A 574 -5.20 -97.50 73.17
N ARG A 575 -6.45 -97.30 73.61
CA ARG A 575 -7.20 -98.28 74.42
C ARG A 575 -7.51 -99.58 73.68
N LEU A 576 -7.51 -99.59 72.34
CA LEU A 576 -7.76 -100.78 71.53
C LEU A 576 -6.49 -101.59 71.21
N PHE A 577 -5.31 -100.96 71.28
CA PHE A 577 -4.01 -101.57 71.00
C PHE A 577 -3.21 -101.98 72.25
N MET A 578 -3.68 -101.63 73.45
CA MET A 578 -3.25 -102.14 74.76
C MET A 578 -4.31 -103.08 75.31
#